data_AF-A0A1W9MYD9-F1
#
_entry.id   AF-A0A1W9MYD9-F1
#
_cell.length_a   1.000
_cell.length_b   1.000
_cell.length_c   1.000
_cell.angle_alpha   90.00
_cell.angle_beta   90.00
_cell.angle_gamma   90.00
#
_symmetry.space_group_name_H-M   'P 1'
#
loop_
_entity.id
_entity.type
_entity.pdbx_description
1 polymer ?
#
loop_
_entity_poly.entity_id
_entity_poly.type
_entity_poly.pdbx_seq_one_letter_code
_entity_poly.pdbx_strand_id
1 'polypeptide(L)'
;MTNSIVLEDIMLEDIPLGLADELKDIDVSFTTTVASDEAAETGKTVFFGLPLPVGDVGEVKARVLFCEKTENDNFAVTLEIVALDIRYISLLAKILKGESIAEERPLWGIGLKQTNGAYASIVNCPAGVLNADQLAKIAEITRNGAGVAKLTHAQRVILLLKPAQLDTVRAELKSVGLRIGVLHHGIRNVRACCGALCNLSQGLDGLSLALELDKAIFGRAAKFDVKIAISDCSRNCLESFCVDIGLLGNNGAYDVYVGGISSSVHFKGLKLFEGIRPEKVIPLVERILEWCENTAQDGERLHKTLERLGFSEAEKKKEALVSAAAMFEHTDIGDDMRSRLERTLARSFGLVRMRSEVRG
;
A
#
# COMPACT_ATOMS: atom_id res chain seq x y z
N MET A 1 25.62 -11.56 5.08
CA MET A 1 26.54 -10.83 4.18
C MET A 1 26.48 -9.38 4.64
N THR A 2 27.61 -8.84 5.09
CA THR A 2 27.73 -7.45 5.52
C THR A 2 27.68 -6.59 4.27
N ASN A 3 26.52 -5.98 3.97
CA ASN A 3 26.45 -4.98 2.90
C ASN A 3 26.91 -3.66 3.51
N SER A 4 28.12 -3.25 3.15
CA SER A 4 28.70 -1.98 3.56
C SER A 4 28.08 -0.86 2.72
N ILE A 5 27.23 -0.06 3.35
CA ILE A 5 26.80 1.23 2.84
C ILE A 5 27.46 2.25 3.74
N VAL A 6 27.91 3.35 3.17
CA VAL A 6 28.37 4.48 3.97
C VAL A 6 27.23 5.48 3.95
N LEU A 7 26.52 5.59 5.07
CA LEU A 7 25.57 6.66 5.28
C LEU A 7 26.31 7.78 6.00
N GLU A 8 26.45 8.93 5.34
CA GLU A 8 27.16 10.11 5.86
C GLU A 8 26.20 10.94 6.74
N ASP A 9 26.76 11.61 7.75
CA ASP A 9 26.08 12.59 8.61
C ASP A 9 24.86 12.08 9.40
N ILE A 10 24.94 10.86 9.95
CA ILE A 10 23.89 10.32 10.81
C ILE A 10 24.13 10.68 12.28
N MET A 11 23.16 11.37 12.89
CA MET A 11 23.12 11.62 14.33
C MET A 11 22.50 10.41 15.06
N LEU A 12 23.26 9.82 15.98
CA LEU A 12 22.85 8.69 16.82
C LEU A 12 22.36 9.18 18.18
N GLU A 13 21.12 8.90 18.52
CA GLU A 13 20.51 9.30 19.79
C GLU A 13 20.24 8.09 20.69
N ASP A 14 20.38 8.26 22.00
CA ASP A 14 20.08 7.22 23.00
C ASP A 14 18.57 7.08 23.28
N ILE A 15 17.73 7.97 22.71
CA ILE A 15 16.27 8.01 22.86
C ILE A 15 15.56 8.11 21.50
N PRO A 16 14.29 7.64 21.40
CA PRO A 16 13.51 7.79 20.18
C PRO A 16 13.37 9.24 19.73
N LEU A 17 13.43 9.47 18.42
CA LEU A 17 13.31 10.81 17.82
C LEU A 17 11.85 11.29 17.80
N GLY A 18 10.89 10.38 17.94
CA GLY A 18 9.46 10.68 17.85
C GLY A 18 9.01 11.03 16.43
N LEU A 19 9.76 10.59 15.42
CA LEU A 19 9.46 10.80 14.01
C LEU A 19 8.51 9.72 13.49
N ALA A 20 8.61 8.49 13.99
CA ALA A 20 7.76 7.37 13.61
C ALA A 20 6.38 7.40 14.29
N ASP A 21 5.35 6.96 13.57
CA ASP A 21 4.03 6.67 14.15
C ASP A 21 4.11 5.41 15.04
N GLU A 22 4.90 4.42 14.61
CA GLU A 22 5.20 3.18 15.33
C GLU A 22 6.52 2.58 14.79
N LEU A 23 7.38 2.09 15.69
CA LEU A 23 8.56 1.29 15.33
C LEU A 23 8.21 -0.20 15.41
N LYS A 24 8.30 -0.89 14.27
CA LYS A 24 8.01 -2.31 14.16
C LYS A 24 9.31 -3.12 14.12
N ASP A 25 9.43 -4.11 15.00
CA ASP A 25 10.55 -5.05 15.01
C ASP A 25 10.61 -5.81 13.66
N ILE A 26 11.82 -5.99 13.14
CA ILE A 26 12.02 -6.72 11.88
C ILE A 26 12.32 -8.20 12.14
N ASP A 27 11.72 -9.09 11.35
CA ASP A 27 11.82 -10.55 11.55
C ASP A 27 13.25 -11.09 11.41
N VAL A 28 14.09 -10.42 10.62
CA VAL A 28 15.49 -10.78 10.39
C VAL A 28 16.35 -9.52 10.53
N SER A 29 17.11 -9.44 11.63
CA SER A 29 18.08 -8.37 11.82
C SER A 29 19.18 -8.43 10.77
N PHE A 30 19.71 -7.27 10.39
CA PHE A 30 20.82 -7.16 9.46
C PHE A 30 21.75 -6.02 9.87
N THR A 31 22.99 -6.08 9.39
CA THR A 31 24.04 -5.14 9.79
C THR A 31 24.29 -4.09 8.72
N THR A 32 24.48 -2.84 9.15
CA THR A 32 24.87 -1.72 8.28
C THR A 32 25.95 -0.89 8.98
N THR A 33 26.75 -0.14 8.23
CA THR A 33 27.77 0.76 8.80
C THR A 33 27.35 2.19 8.53
N VAL A 34 27.52 3.08 9.49
CA VAL A 34 27.18 4.51 9.36
C VAL A 34 28.36 5.36 9.78
N ALA A 35 28.52 6.53 9.17
CA ALA A 35 29.42 7.54 9.67
C ALA A 35 28.68 8.42 10.68
N SER A 36 29.28 8.63 11.84
CA SER A 36 28.77 9.44 12.93
C SER A 36 29.84 10.42 13.37
N ASP A 37 29.45 11.65 13.69
CA ASP A 37 30.35 12.66 14.25
C ASP A 37 30.67 12.39 15.73
N GLU A 38 29.89 11.48 16.35
CA GLU A 38 30.01 11.10 17.75
C GLU A 38 30.35 9.62 17.92
N ALA A 39 31.09 9.32 19.00
CA ALA A 39 31.41 7.95 19.38
C ALA A 39 30.17 7.25 19.92
N ALA A 40 29.92 6.01 19.47
CA ALA A 40 28.83 5.19 19.97
C ALA A 40 29.36 4.05 20.87
N GLU A 41 28.75 3.88 22.04
CA GLU A 41 29.12 2.79 22.95
C GLU A 41 28.62 1.43 22.41
N THR A 42 29.53 0.46 22.33
CA THR A 42 29.20 -0.90 21.89
C THR A 42 28.17 -1.54 22.80
N GLY A 43 27.12 -2.14 22.22
CA GLY A 43 26.02 -2.79 22.93
C GLY A 43 24.85 -1.86 23.25
N LYS A 44 24.98 -0.54 23.08
CA LYS A 44 23.86 0.38 23.29
C LYS A 44 22.82 0.30 22.16
N THR A 45 21.59 0.59 22.53
CA THR A 45 20.51 0.85 21.57
C THR A 45 20.58 2.32 21.17
N VAL A 46 20.50 2.58 19.88
CA VAL A 46 20.54 3.92 19.29
C VAL A 46 19.37 4.10 18.32
N PHE A 47 18.97 5.35 18.15
CA PHE A 47 17.94 5.79 17.23
C PHE A 47 18.52 6.81 16.26
N PHE A 48 18.09 6.74 15.00
CA PHE A 48 18.48 7.74 14.02
C PHE A 48 17.42 7.93 12.94
N GLY A 49 17.43 9.12 12.34
CA GLY A 49 16.56 9.47 11.23
C GLY A 49 17.25 9.23 9.91
N LEU A 50 16.58 8.53 9.00
CA LEU A 50 17.06 8.31 7.65
C LEU A 50 16.23 9.15 6.66
N PRO A 51 16.82 10.12 5.96
CA PRO A 51 16.15 10.85 4.89
C PRO A 51 15.70 9.88 3.79
N LEU A 52 14.44 10.00 3.39
CA LEU A 52 13.85 9.17 2.35
C LEU A 52 13.71 9.98 1.05
N PRO A 53 13.80 9.33 -0.13
CA PRO A 53 13.57 9.99 -1.43
C PRO A 53 12.20 10.69 -1.53
N VAL A 54 11.23 10.30 -0.71
CA VAL A 54 9.88 10.90 -0.66
C VAL A 54 9.80 12.24 0.08
N GLY A 55 10.94 12.77 0.56
CA GLY A 55 11.03 14.02 1.30
C GLY A 55 10.52 13.92 2.74
N ASP A 56 10.56 12.72 3.32
CA ASP A 56 10.21 12.44 4.71
C ASP A 56 11.40 11.78 5.42
N VAL A 57 11.35 11.66 6.74
CA VAL A 57 12.41 11.02 7.53
C VAL A 57 11.84 9.79 8.24
N GLY A 58 12.42 8.62 7.96
CA GLY A 58 12.06 7.37 8.62
C GLY A 58 12.94 7.14 9.85
N GLU A 59 12.33 6.79 10.97
CA GLU A 59 13.06 6.47 12.20
C GLU A 59 13.53 5.02 12.19
N VAL A 60 14.77 4.81 12.64
CA VAL A 60 15.41 3.50 12.73
C VAL A 60 15.88 3.27 14.16
N LYS A 61 15.60 2.08 14.69
CA LYS A 61 16.14 1.60 15.95
C LYS A 61 17.19 0.52 15.66
N ALA A 62 18.38 0.72 16.20
CA ALA A 62 19.50 -0.18 16.00
C ALA A 62 20.28 -0.44 17.28
N ARG A 63 21.13 -1.47 17.26
CA ARG A 63 22.08 -1.80 18.32
C ARG A 63 23.49 -1.65 17.81
N VAL A 64 24.34 -0.95 18.57
CA VAL A 64 25.74 -0.74 18.21
C VAL A 64 26.51 -2.04 18.39
N LEU A 65 27.10 -2.55 17.31
CA LEU A 65 27.94 -3.75 17.34
C LEU A 65 29.43 -3.40 17.48
N PHE A 66 29.87 -2.36 16.78
CA PHE A 66 31.26 -1.95 16.74
C PHE A 66 31.37 -0.47 16.35
N CYS A 67 32.37 0.23 16.88
CA CYS A 67 32.63 1.64 16.56
C CYS A 67 34.15 1.84 16.43
N GLU A 68 34.60 2.37 15.30
CA GLU A 68 36.01 2.70 15.06
C GLU A 68 36.17 4.16 14.64
N LYS A 69 37.27 4.79 15.07
CA LYS A 69 37.60 6.15 14.67
C LYS A 69 38.24 6.14 13.29
N THR A 70 37.75 6.99 12.38
CA THR A 70 38.25 7.15 11.01
C THR A 70 39.29 8.27 10.92
N GLU A 71 39.98 8.39 9.77
CA GLU A 71 41.04 9.38 9.54
C GLU A 71 40.54 10.84 9.55
N ASN A 72 39.25 11.08 9.37
CA ASN A 72 38.63 12.42 9.28
C ASN A 72 37.96 12.89 10.59
N ASP A 73 38.39 12.37 11.75
CA ASP A 73 37.76 12.60 13.07
C ASP A 73 36.32 12.07 13.24
N ASN A 74 35.71 11.48 12.20
CA ASN A 74 34.41 10.80 12.27
C ASN A 74 34.55 9.35 12.78
N PHE A 75 33.43 8.74 13.19
CA PHE A 75 33.35 7.35 13.64
C PHE A 75 32.60 6.49 12.62
N ALA A 76 33.16 5.34 12.26
CA ALA A 76 32.45 4.30 11.53
C ALA A 76 31.79 3.37 12.54
N VAL A 77 30.45 3.40 12.59
CA VAL A 77 29.65 2.65 13.55
C VAL A 77 28.92 1.53 12.82
N THR A 78 29.21 0.28 13.18
CA THR A 78 28.48 -0.89 12.69
C THR A 78 27.28 -1.16 13.58
N LEU A 79 26.10 -1.18 12.97
CA LEU A 79 24.80 -1.25 13.62
C LEU A 79 24.08 -2.54 13.23
N GLU A 80 23.43 -3.19 14.18
CA GLU A 80 22.40 -4.19 13.93
C GLU A 80 21.03 -3.51 13.94
N ILE A 81 20.31 -3.58 12.82
CA ILE A 81 18.97 -2.99 12.71
C ILE A 81 17.96 -3.91 13.40
N VAL A 82 17.16 -3.34 14.31
CA VAL A 82 16.22 -4.09 15.17
C VAL A 82 14.77 -3.73 14.88
N ALA A 83 14.47 -2.44 14.67
CA ALA A 83 13.13 -2.00 14.32
C ALA A 83 13.17 -0.82 13.35
N LEU A 84 12.12 -0.71 12.55
CA LEU A 84 11.96 0.32 11.52
C LEU A 84 10.61 0.99 11.65
N ASP A 85 10.54 2.26 11.25
CA ASP A 85 9.28 2.98 11.09
C ASP A 85 8.32 2.19 10.19
N ILE A 86 7.14 1.85 10.72
CA ILE A 86 6.14 1.03 10.03
C ILE A 86 5.70 1.64 8.71
N ARG A 87 5.71 2.97 8.59
CA ARG A 87 5.32 3.70 7.37
C ARG A 87 6.26 3.39 6.21
N TYR A 88 7.52 3.11 6.52
CA TYR A 88 8.61 3.03 5.56
C TYR A 88 9.45 1.76 5.67
N ILE A 89 8.96 0.74 6.40
CA ILE A 89 9.71 -0.49 6.73
C ILE A 89 10.43 -1.14 5.53
N SER A 90 9.73 -1.28 4.40
CA SER A 90 10.30 -1.87 3.19
C SER A 90 11.37 -0.97 2.56
N LEU A 91 11.15 0.35 2.57
CA LEU A 91 12.05 1.32 1.97
C LEU A 91 13.32 1.51 2.80
N LEU A 92 13.16 1.67 4.12
CA LEU A 92 14.28 1.73 5.08
C LEU A 92 15.14 0.47 5.00
N ALA A 93 14.53 -0.72 4.96
CA ALA A 93 15.27 -1.97 4.83
C ALA A 93 16.09 -2.03 3.54
N LYS A 94 15.54 -1.57 2.40
CA LYS A 94 16.25 -1.52 1.11
C LYS A 94 17.42 -0.53 1.14
N ILE A 95 17.16 0.68 1.64
CA ILE A 95 18.20 1.72 1.79
C ILE A 95 19.33 1.19 2.65
N LEU A 96 19.05 0.62 3.82
CA LEU A 96 20.06 0.14 4.77
C LEU A 96 20.78 -1.14 4.29
N LYS A 97 20.27 -1.82 3.25
CA LYS A 97 20.90 -2.98 2.58
C LYS A 97 21.66 -2.64 1.30
N GLY A 98 21.57 -1.41 0.81
CA GLY A 98 22.37 -0.94 -0.32
C GLY A 98 21.81 -1.44 -1.64
N GLU A 99 20.56 -1.89 -1.59
CA GLU A 99 19.81 -2.26 -2.77
C GLU A 99 19.56 -0.99 -3.58
N SER A 100 19.76 -1.06 -4.90
CA SER A 100 19.45 0.06 -5.78
C SER A 100 17.98 0.44 -5.56
N ILE A 101 17.79 1.63 -5.01
CA ILE A 101 16.50 2.29 -4.94
C ILE A 101 16.27 2.82 -6.35
N ALA A 102 15.91 1.95 -7.29
CA ALA A 102 15.46 2.40 -8.60
C ALA A 102 14.43 3.50 -8.38
N GLU A 103 14.66 4.67 -8.99
CA GLU A 103 13.93 5.91 -8.74
C GLU A 103 12.42 5.69 -8.51
N GLU A 104 12.01 6.11 -7.31
CA GLU A 104 10.70 6.56 -6.87
C GLU A 104 9.48 5.65 -7.06
N ARG A 105 9.21 4.88 -6.00
CA ARG A 105 7.89 4.33 -5.71
C ARG A 105 7.49 4.65 -4.27
N PRO A 106 6.30 5.22 -4.03
CA PRO A 106 5.30 5.67 -5.02
C PRO A 106 5.67 7.01 -5.69
N LEU A 107 5.28 7.17 -6.95
CA LEU A 107 5.27 8.50 -7.58
C LEU A 107 4.08 9.29 -7.04
N TRP A 108 4.35 10.39 -6.34
CA TRP A 108 3.31 11.23 -5.74
C TRP A 108 2.65 12.15 -6.78
N GLY A 109 1.35 12.38 -6.63
CA GLY A 109 0.56 13.26 -7.48
C GLY A 109 0.74 14.72 -7.15
N ILE A 110 1.91 15.27 -7.40
CA ILE A 110 2.21 16.68 -7.24
C ILE A 110 3.01 17.18 -8.45
N GLY A 111 2.80 18.42 -8.87
CA GLY A 111 3.63 19.02 -9.92
C GLY A 111 3.33 18.56 -11.36
N LEU A 112 2.15 18.00 -11.64
CA LEU A 112 1.78 17.59 -13.00
C LEU A 112 1.38 18.79 -13.86
N LYS A 113 2.29 19.29 -14.69
CA LYS A 113 2.02 20.43 -15.57
C LYS A 113 0.85 20.16 -16.52
N GLN A 114 -0.10 21.09 -16.56
CA GLN A 114 -1.28 21.08 -17.42
C GLN A 114 -1.11 22.01 -18.62
N THR A 115 -1.94 21.85 -19.64
CA THR A 115 -1.89 22.65 -20.89
C THR A 115 -2.13 24.15 -20.67
N ASN A 116 -2.85 24.51 -19.60
CA ASN A 116 -3.10 25.89 -19.20
C ASN A 116 -1.99 26.49 -18.32
N GLY A 117 -0.87 25.78 -18.12
CA GLY A 117 0.26 26.23 -17.29
C GLY A 117 0.09 26.00 -15.78
N ALA A 118 -1.07 25.53 -15.32
CA ALA A 118 -1.27 25.11 -13.94
C ALA A 118 -0.61 23.74 -13.67
N TYR A 119 -0.49 23.39 -12.40
CA TYR A 119 0.09 22.12 -11.96
C TYR A 119 -0.97 21.34 -11.18
N ALA A 120 -1.28 20.14 -11.63
CA ALA A 120 -2.24 19.28 -10.94
C ALA A 120 -1.57 18.60 -9.74
N SER A 121 -2.25 18.65 -8.59
CA SER A 121 -1.92 17.85 -7.42
C SER A 121 -3.13 17.05 -6.96
N ILE A 122 -2.90 15.81 -6.56
CA ILE A 122 -3.91 14.88 -6.09
C ILE A 122 -3.98 14.95 -4.58
N VAL A 123 -5.18 15.03 -4.03
CA VAL A 123 -5.43 14.87 -2.58
C VAL A 123 -5.91 13.44 -2.34
N ASN A 124 -5.34 12.75 -1.34
CA ASN A 124 -5.88 11.49 -0.84
C ASN A 124 -7.12 11.79 0.01
N CYS A 125 -8.25 11.20 -0.39
CA CYS A 125 -9.55 11.33 0.25
C CYS A 125 -10.11 9.90 0.41
N PRO A 126 -9.68 9.14 1.43
CA PRO A 126 -10.09 7.75 1.58
C PRO A 126 -11.61 7.65 1.67
N ALA A 127 -12.19 6.75 0.87
CA ALA A 127 -13.64 6.61 0.66
C ALA A 127 -14.38 7.90 0.24
N GLY A 128 -13.67 8.96 -0.16
CA GLY A 128 -14.26 10.26 -0.47
C GLY A 128 -14.79 11.02 0.75
N VAL A 129 -14.39 10.65 1.96
CA VAL A 129 -14.82 11.31 3.20
C VAL A 129 -13.95 12.52 3.47
N LEU A 130 -14.58 13.68 3.68
CA LEU A 130 -13.93 14.93 4.06
C LEU A 130 -14.78 15.64 5.11
N ASN A 131 -14.14 16.21 6.13
CA ASN A 131 -14.80 17.06 7.13
C ASN A 131 -14.85 18.54 6.68
N ALA A 132 -15.50 19.39 7.48
CA ALA A 132 -15.68 20.80 7.15
C ALA A 132 -14.35 21.57 7.02
N ASP A 133 -13.39 21.34 7.93
CA ASP A 133 -12.09 22.02 7.94
C ASP A 133 -11.25 21.62 6.72
N GLN A 134 -11.28 20.34 6.36
CA GLN A 134 -10.64 19.79 5.17
C GLN A 134 -11.22 20.40 3.90
N LEU A 135 -12.54 20.50 3.79
CA LEU A 135 -13.22 21.14 2.67
C LEU A 135 -12.87 22.64 2.60
N ALA A 136 -12.84 23.33 3.73
CA ALA A 136 -12.47 24.75 3.80
C ALA A 136 -11.02 24.97 3.33
N LYS A 137 -10.07 24.12 3.78
CA LYS A 137 -8.67 24.18 3.35
C LYS A 137 -8.52 23.88 1.86
N ILE A 138 -9.22 22.88 1.32
CA ILE A 138 -9.25 22.60 -0.12
C ILE A 138 -9.76 23.81 -0.90
N ALA A 139 -10.83 24.47 -0.42
CA ALA A 139 -11.37 25.68 -1.05
C ALA A 139 -10.38 26.85 -1.01
N GLU A 140 -9.65 27.03 0.09
CA GLU A 140 -8.59 28.03 0.24
C GLU A 140 -7.44 27.81 -0.75
N ILE A 141 -6.86 26.60 -0.78
CA ILE A 141 -5.78 26.24 -1.72
C ILE A 141 -6.24 26.46 -3.17
N THR A 142 -7.48 26.08 -3.48
CA THR A 142 -8.08 26.26 -4.80
C THR A 142 -8.19 27.74 -5.18
N ARG A 143 -8.64 28.60 -4.26
CA ARG A 143 -8.73 30.06 -4.46
C ARG A 143 -7.38 30.68 -4.77
N ASN A 144 -6.35 30.26 -4.04
CA ASN A 144 -4.99 30.78 -4.19
C ASN A 144 -4.31 30.27 -5.47
N GLY A 145 -4.74 29.11 -5.99
CA GLY A 145 -4.23 28.50 -7.21
C GLY A 145 -4.90 28.95 -8.50
N ALA A 146 -5.20 27.98 -9.37
CA ALA A 146 -5.83 28.23 -10.66
C ALA A 146 -7.37 28.34 -10.57
N GLY A 147 -7.93 28.39 -9.36
CA GLY A 147 -9.35 28.65 -9.12
C GLY A 147 -10.28 27.46 -9.36
N VAL A 148 -9.76 26.27 -9.63
CA VAL A 148 -10.56 25.07 -9.92
C VAL A 148 -10.00 23.84 -9.18
N ALA A 149 -10.92 23.10 -8.56
CA ALA A 149 -10.69 21.75 -8.08
C ALA A 149 -11.60 20.77 -8.82
N LYS A 150 -11.12 19.55 -9.05
CA LYS A 150 -11.83 18.52 -9.81
C LYS A 150 -11.98 17.23 -9.02
N LEU A 151 -13.21 16.76 -8.86
CA LEU A 151 -13.50 15.42 -8.37
C LEU A 151 -13.18 14.36 -9.43
N THR A 152 -12.73 13.20 -8.98
CA THR A 152 -12.45 12.05 -9.86
C THR A 152 -13.29 10.85 -9.48
N HIS A 153 -13.48 9.90 -10.40
CA HIS A 153 -14.20 8.64 -10.12
C HIS A 153 -13.56 7.82 -8.99
N ALA A 154 -12.29 8.10 -8.65
CA ALA A 154 -11.60 7.43 -7.57
C ALA A 154 -11.86 8.07 -6.18
N GLN A 155 -12.93 8.85 -6.04
CA GLN A 155 -13.33 9.54 -4.82
C GLN A 155 -12.22 10.44 -4.23
N ARG A 156 -11.48 11.14 -5.10
CA ARG A 156 -10.37 12.04 -4.75
C ARG A 156 -10.53 13.40 -5.42
N VAL A 157 -9.86 14.40 -4.86
CA VAL A 157 -9.82 15.76 -5.40
C VAL A 157 -8.49 15.98 -6.15
N ILE A 158 -8.56 16.64 -7.31
CA ILE A 158 -7.40 17.21 -7.99
C ILE A 158 -7.45 18.74 -7.81
N LEU A 159 -6.38 19.32 -7.28
CA LEU A 159 -6.16 20.75 -7.17
C LEU A 159 -5.36 21.24 -8.38
N LEU A 160 -5.75 22.36 -8.98
CA LEU A 160 -4.95 23.04 -9.99
C LEU A 160 -4.20 24.19 -9.34
N LEU A 161 -2.89 24.03 -9.24
CA LEU A 161 -1.98 24.91 -8.51
C LEU A 161 -1.22 25.85 -9.44
N LYS A 162 -0.82 26.99 -8.92
CA LYS A 162 0.23 27.84 -9.52
C LYS A 162 1.61 27.30 -9.13
N PRO A 163 2.68 27.61 -9.90
CA PRO A 163 4.04 27.19 -9.58
C PRO A 163 4.45 27.46 -8.11
N ALA A 164 4.14 28.65 -7.59
CA ALA A 164 4.52 29.06 -6.24
C ALA A 164 3.85 28.25 -5.10
N GLN A 165 2.80 27.48 -5.39
CA GLN A 165 2.12 26.64 -4.39
C GLN A 165 2.70 25.23 -4.30
N LEU A 166 3.57 24.84 -5.24
CA LEU A 166 4.09 23.48 -5.28
C LEU A 166 4.87 23.12 -4.01
N ASP A 167 5.57 24.11 -3.46
CA ASP A 167 6.39 23.92 -2.26
C ASP A 167 5.55 23.92 -0.97
N THR A 168 4.38 24.60 -0.97
CA THR A 168 3.56 24.80 0.24
C THR A 168 2.39 23.83 0.36
N VAL A 169 1.83 23.35 -0.77
CA VAL A 169 0.56 22.60 -0.79
C VAL A 169 0.58 21.36 0.10
N ARG A 170 1.73 20.68 0.21
CA ARG A 170 1.88 19.50 1.06
C ARG A 170 1.69 19.87 2.55
N ALA A 171 2.32 20.95 3.00
CA ALA A 171 2.19 21.44 4.37
C ALA A 171 0.77 21.96 4.65
N GLU A 172 0.17 22.66 3.69
CA GLU A 172 -1.20 23.16 3.80
C GLU A 172 -2.23 22.01 3.95
N LEU A 173 -2.10 20.94 3.16
CA LEU A 173 -2.95 19.76 3.30
C LEU A 173 -2.69 19.03 4.63
N LYS A 174 -1.42 18.87 5.04
CA LYS A 174 -1.05 18.22 6.30
C LYS A 174 -1.65 18.93 7.52
N SER A 175 -1.78 20.27 7.47
CA SER A 175 -2.37 21.07 8.56
C SER A 175 -3.82 20.68 8.93
N VAL A 176 -4.53 20.00 8.03
CA VAL A 176 -5.90 19.50 8.24
C VAL A 176 -5.99 17.97 8.15
N GLY A 177 -4.85 17.28 8.30
CA GLY A 177 -4.76 15.82 8.26
C GLY A 177 -4.96 15.21 6.86
N LEU A 178 -4.87 16.00 5.79
CA LEU A 178 -4.89 15.50 4.41
C LEU A 178 -3.48 15.21 3.91
N ARG A 179 -3.39 14.35 2.89
CA ARG A 179 -2.13 13.92 2.28
C ARG A 179 -2.18 14.09 0.77
N ILE A 180 -1.01 14.20 0.16
CA ILE A 180 -0.88 14.10 -1.30
C ILE A 180 -1.23 12.66 -1.72
N GLY A 181 -1.97 12.51 -2.80
CA GLY A 181 -2.34 11.22 -3.38
C GLY A 181 -1.21 10.60 -4.19
N VAL A 182 -1.15 9.27 -4.26
CA VAL A 182 -0.24 8.57 -5.18
C VAL A 182 -0.69 8.74 -6.63
N LEU A 183 0.24 9.05 -7.53
CA LEU A 183 0.06 9.14 -8.98
C LEU A 183 0.52 7.91 -9.75
N HIS A 184 1.60 7.22 -9.39
CA HIS A 184 1.98 5.95 -10.04
C HIS A 184 2.73 5.02 -9.09
N HIS A 185 2.81 3.73 -9.43
CA HIS A 185 3.69 2.73 -8.79
C HIS A 185 3.51 2.61 -7.27
N GLY A 186 2.26 2.60 -6.84
CA GLY A 186 1.93 2.45 -5.44
C GLY A 186 0.45 2.27 -5.22
N ILE A 187 0.11 2.05 -3.96
CA ILE A 187 -1.27 1.87 -3.52
C ILE A 187 -2.00 3.20 -3.58
N ARG A 188 -3.05 3.25 -4.40
CA ARG A 188 -3.89 4.44 -4.60
C ARG A 188 -4.93 4.57 -3.50
N ASN A 189 -5.66 5.68 -3.55
CA ASN A 189 -6.83 5.95 -2.72
C ASN A 189 -7.79 4.76 -2.65
N VAL A 190 -8.08 4.27 -1.44
CA VAL A 190 -9.09 3.22 -1.24
C VAL A 190 -10.49 3.82 -1.40
N ARG A 191 -11.33 3.14 -2.18
CA ARG A 191 -12.69 3.59 -2.48
C ARG A 191 -13.73 2.78 -1.71
N ALA A 192 -14.80 3.42 -1.26
CA ALA A 192 -15.91 2.71 -0.64
C ALA A 192 -17.28 3.36 -0.88
N CYS A 193 -18.34 2.57 -0.76
CA CYS A 193 -19.71 3.08 -0.71
C CYS A 193 -20.00 3.72 0.65
N CYS A 194 -21.24 4.13 0.87
CA CYS A 194 -21.64 4.79 2.13
C CYS A 194 -21.58 3.88 3.37
N GLY A 195 -21.13 2.63 3.25
CA GLY A 195 -20.94 1.78 4.42
C GLY A 195 -22.26 1.40 5.09
N ALA A 196 -22.21 1.35 6.42
CA ALA A 196 -23.37 1.17 7.28
C ALA A 196 -24.43 2.28 7.15
N LEU A 197 -24.12 3.43 6.53
CA LEU A 197 -25.10 4.50 6.28
C LEU A 197 -26.10 4.14 5.17
N CYS A 198 -25.79 3.14 4.34
CA CYS A 198 -26.69 2.66 3.30
C CYS A 198 -27.53 1.49 3.80
N ASN A 199 -28.86 1.59 3.71
CA ASN A 199 -29.79 0.52 4.10
C ASN A 199 -29.68 -0.78 3.28
N LEU A 200 -28.96 -0.75 2.15
CA LEU A 200 -28.68 -1.93 1.33
C LEU A 200 -27.37 -2.63 1.72
N SER A 201 -26.58 -2.03 2.62
CA SER A 201 -25.41 -2.68 3.17
C SER A 201 -25.81 -4.04 3.77
N GLN A 202 -25.06 -5.08 3.46
CA GLN A 202 -25.33 -6.45 3.89
C GLN A 202 -24.90 -6.68 5.36
N GLY A 203 -25.20 -5.73 6.27
CA GLY A 203 -24.72 -5.75 7.65
C GLY A 203 -23.23 -5.45 7.78
N LEU A 204 -22.67 -4.73 6.81
CA LEU A 204 -21.25 -4.41 6.71
C LEU A 204 -21.01 -2.90 6.83
N ASP A 205 -19.78 -2.53 7.17
CA ASP A 205 -19.36 -1.13 7.15
C ASP A 205 -18.06 -0.96 6.34
N GLY A 206 -18.21 -1.00 5.02
CA GLY A 206 -17.11 -0.84 4.08
C GLY A 206 -16.53 0.57 4.08
N LEU A 207 -17.26 1.56 4.59
CA LEU A 207 -16.78 2.92 4.76
C LEU A 207 -15.67 2.96 5.80
N SER A 208 -15.96 2.48 7.02
CA SER A 208 -14.97 2.38 8.10
C SER A 208 -13.79 1.49 7.72
N LEU A 209 -14.07 0.34 7.09
CA LEU A 209 -13.04 -0.57 6.61
C LEU A 209 -12.09 0.08 5.59
N ALA A 210 -12.60 0.92 4.69
CA ALA A 210 -11.76 1.65 3.74
C ALA A 210 -10.86 2.69 4.41
N LEU A 211 -11.34 3.36 5.46
CA LEU A 211 -10.53 4.31 6.22
C LEU A 211 -9.39 3.59 6.96
N GLU A 212 -9.68 2.47 7.61
CA GLU A 212 -8.68 1.64 8.31
C GLU A 212 -7.66 1.05 7.33
N LEU A 213 -8.15 0.52 6.20
CA LEU A 213 -7.29 -0.02 5.17
C LEU A 213 -6.39 1.06 4.55
N ASP A 214 -6.93 2.22 4.18
CA ASP A 214 -6.12 3.32 3.65
C ASP A 214 -5.07 3.79 4.67
N LYS A 215 -5.41 3.87 5.97
CA LYS A 215 -4.43 4.14 7.02
C LYS A 215 -3.29 3.11 7.05
N ALA A 216 -3.61 1.83 6.88
CA ALA A 216 -2.63 0.75 6.94
C ALA A 216 -1.71 0.67 5.71
N ILE A 217 -2.25 0.86 4.49
CA ILE A 217 -1.52 0.49 3.26
C ILE A 217 -1.34 1.62 2.24
N PHE A 218 -2.02 2.77 2.37
CA PHE A 218 -1.90 3.85 1.40
C PHE A 218 -0.45 4.32 1.25
N GLY A 219 -0.03 4.59 0.01
CA GLY A 219 1.32 5.10 -0.23
C GLY A 219 2.43 4.04 -0.18
N ARG A 220 2.13 2.77 0.15
CA ARG A 220 3.12 1.70 -0.02
C ARG A 220 3.52 1.60 -1.50
N ALA A 221 4.81 1.50 -1.74
CA ALA A 221 5.38 1.25 -3.05
C ALA A 221 4.85 -0.07 -3.62
N ALA A 222 4.59 -0.10 -4.92
CA ALA A 222 4.18 -1.32 -5.62
C ALA A 222 4.70 -1.32 -7.06
N LYS A 223 4.90 -2.52 -7.63
CA LYS A 223 5.36 -2.67 -9.02
C LYS A 223 4.51 -1.99 -10.09
N PHE A 224 3.25 -1.70 -9.76
CA PHE A 224 2.29 -1.07 -10.64
C PHE A 224 1.25 -0.28 -9.81
N ASP A 225 0.31 0.34 -10.50
CA ASP A 225 -0.81 1.02 -9.86
C ASP A 225 -1.81 0.06 -9.25
N VAL A 226 -1.91 0.06 -7.91
CA VAL A 226 -2.87 -0.78 -7.19
C VAL A 226 -4.12 0.01 -6.83
N LYS A 227 -5.27 -0.41 -7.38
CA LYS A 227 -6.58 0.16 -7.09
C LYS A 227 -7.39 -0.79 -6.21
N ILE A 228 -7.99 -0.24 -5.15
CA ILE A 228 -8.80 -0.99 -4.19
C ILE A 228 -10.17 -0.36 -4.07
N ALA A 229 -11.22 -1.18 -4.07
CA ALA A 229 -12.60 -0.72 -3.95
C ALA A 229 -13.45 -1.68 -3.11
N ILE A 230 -14.33 -1.09 -2.29
CA ILE A 230 -15.21 -1.78 -1.36
C ILE A 230 -16.66 -1.41 -1.67
N SER A 231 -17.48 -2.43 -1.93
CA SER A 231 -18.93 -2.28 -2.14
C SER A 231 -19.64 -3.25 -1.22
N ASP A 232 -20.50 -2.76 -0.32
CA ASP A 232 -21.10 -3.61 0.73
C ASP A 232 -22.31 -4.43 0.28
N CYS A 233 -22.66 -4.38 -1.01
CA CYS A 233 -23.72 -5.20 -1.59
C CYS A 233 -23.51 -5.41 -3.09
N SER A 234 -24.33 -6.28 -3.68
CA SER A 234 -24.31 -6.65 -5.09
C SER A 234 -24.60 -5.51 -6.07
N ARG A 235 -25.10 -4.34 -5.62
CA ARG A 235 -25.18 -3.14 -6.46
C ARG A 235 -23.82 -2.68 -6.96
N ASN A 236 -22.76 -3.03 -6.24
CA ASN A 236 -21.38 -2.83 -6.68
C ASN A 236 -21.06 -1.37 -7.08
N CYS A 237 -21.51 -0.41 -6.26
CA CYS A 237 -21.42 1.02 -6.57
C CYS A 237 -20.00 1.52 -6.84
N LEU A 238 -18.97 0.82 -6.35
CA LEU A 238 -17.57 1.20 -6.51
C LEU A 238 -16.84 0.34 -7.54
N GLU A 239 -17.59 -0.44 -8.32
CA GLU A 239 -17.07 -1.26 -9.40
C GLU A 239 -15.98 -2.22 -8.88
N SER A 240 -16.20 -2.84 -7.72
CA SER A 240 -15.24 -3.73 -7.03
C SER A 240 -14.73 -4.84 -7.93
N PHE A 241 -15.51 -5.30 -8.91
CA PHE A 241 -15.06 -6.29 -9.89
C PHE A 241 -13.98 -5.80 -10.87
N CYS A 242 -13.81 -4.48 -11.01
CA CYS A 242 -13.03 -3.84 -12.07
C CYS A 242 -11.77 -3.13 -11.56
N VAL A 243 -11.36 -3.44 -10.32
CA VAL A 243 -10.14 -2.92 -9.69
C VAL A 243 -9.18 -4.06 -9.34
N ASP A 244 -7.92 -3.72 -9.05
CA ASP A 244 -6.89 -4.73 -8.79
C ASP A 244 -7.24 -5.59 -7.56
N ILE A 245 -7.81 -4.99 -6.50
CA ILE A 245 -8.37 -5.71 -5.35
C ILE A 245 -9.78 -5.19 -5.04
N GLY A 246 -10.78 -6.04 -5.21
CA GLY A 246 -12.18 -5.73 -5.04
C GLY A 246 -12.81 -6.46 -3.88
N LEU A 247 -13.54 -5.75 -3.03
CA LEU A 247 -14.35 -6.33 -1.95
C LEU A 247 -15.83 -6.14 -2.27
N LEU A 248 -16.58 -7.23 -2.27
CA LEU A 248 -18.03 -7.23 -2.47
C LEU A 248 -18.73 -7.86 -1.26
N GLY A 249 -19.60 -7.09 -0.61
CA GLY A 249 -20.39 -7.56 0.52
C GLY A 249 -21.44 -8.59 0.11
N ASN A 250 -21.49 -9.68 0.86
CA ASN A 250 -22.38 -10.81 0.69
C ASN A 250 -22.67 -11.45 2.06
N ASN A 251 -23.91 -11.35 2.55
CA ASN A 251 -24.37 -11.96 3.80
C ASN A 251 -23.46 -11.69 5.02
N GLY A 252 -23.12 -10.43 5.30
CA GLY A 252 -22.30 -10.05 6.47
C GLY A 252 -20.80 -10.33 6.33
N ALA A 253 -20.33 -10.72 5.15
CA ALA A 253 -18.92 -10.97 4.86
C ALA A 253 -18.55 -10.44 3.46
N TYR A 254 -17.26 -10.45 3.12
CA TYR A 254 -16.75 -10.00 1.82
C TYR A 254 -16.31 -11.16 0.94
N ASP A 255 -16.76 -11.14 -0.31
CA ASP A 255 -16.13 -11.86 -1.41
C ASP A 255 -15.00 -11.00 -1.97
N VAL A 256 -13.83 -11.60 -2.19
CA VAL A 256 -12.60 -10.89 -2.60
C VAL A 256 -12.23 -11.25 -4.02
N TYR A 257 -12.17 -10.22 -4.85
CA TYR A 257 -11.86 -10.28 -6.27
C TYR A 257 -10.47 -9.70 -6.52
N VAL A 258 -9.68 -10.36 -7.37
CA VAL A 258 -8.29 -9.95 -7.64
C VAL A 258 -8.03 -9.87 -9.14
N GLY A 259 -7.30 -8.83 -9.55
CA GLY A 259 -6.87 -8.60 -10.92
C GLY A 259 -7.91 -7.97 -11.84
N GLY A 260 -8.94 -7.33 -11.30
CA GLY A 260 -9.92 -6.59 -12.10
C GLY A 260 -9.32 -5.36 -12.77
N ILE A 261 -9.82 -4.99 -13.94
CA ILE A 261 -9.48 -3.74 -14.62
C ILE A 261 -10.62 -3.27 -15.52
N SER A 262 -10.92 -1.96 -15.47
CA SER A 262 -11.69 -1.25 -16.50
C SER A 262 -10.84 -0.09 -17.02
N SER A 263 -10.27 -0.26 -18.21
CA SER A 263 -9.44 0.72 -18.91
C SER A 263 -9.45 0.42 -20.41
N SER A 264 -8.30 0.45 -21.10
CA SER A 264 -8.18 0.00 -22.49
C SER A 264 -8.62 -1.46 -22.68
N VAL A 265 -8.59 -2.26 -21.62
CA VAL A 265 -9.16 -3.61 -21.54
C VAL A 265 -10.15 -3.70 -20.38
N HIS A 266 -11.05 -4.67 -20.48
CA HIS A 266 -12.05 -4.96 -19.46
C HIS A 266 -11.86 -6.39 -18.98
N PHE A 267 -11.45 -6.55 -17.73
CA PHE A 267 -11.30 -7.84 -17.09
C PHE A 267 -12.03 -7.82 -15.75
N LYS A 268 -12.96 -8.74 -15.59
CA LYS A 268 -13.60 -8.97 -14.29
C LYS A 268 -12.61 -9.70 -13.41
N GLY A 269 -12.30 -9.15 -12.24
CA GLY A 269 -11.42 -9.79 -11.27
C GLY A 269 -11.86 -11.22 -10.96
N LEU A 270 -10.89 -12.09 -10.68
CA LEU A 270 -11.17 -13.46 -10.28
C LEU A 270 -11.61 -13.46 -8.83
N LYS A 271 -12.76 -14.08 -8.53
CA LYS A 271 -13.15 -14.32 -7.15
C LYS A 271 -12.20 -15.36 -6.57
N LEU A 272 -11.31 -14.95 -5.69
CA LEU A 272 -10.36 -15.83 -5.02
C LEU A 272 -10.91 -16.28 -3.66
N PHE A 273 -11.52 -15.36 -2.92
CA PHE A 273 -12.03 -15.66 -1.57
C PHE A 273 -13.52 -15.35 -1.48
N GLU A 274 -14.23 -16.13 -0.67
CA GLU A 274 -15.68 -16.02 -0.47
C GLU A 274 -15.99 -16.06 1.02
N GLY A 275 -16.83 -15.12 1.49
CA GLY A 275 -17.26 -15.05 2.89
C GLY A 275 -16.13 -14.76 3.88
N ILE A 276 -15.28 -13.78 3.57
CA ILE A 276 -14.24 -13.27 4.46
C ILE A 276 -14.86 -12.29 5.46
N ARG A 277 -14.71 -12.58 6.75
CA ARG A 277 -15.22 -11.70 7.81
C ARG A 277 -14.45 -10.37 7.82
N PRO A 278 -15.11 -9.23 8.15
CA PRO A 278 -14.48 -7.90 8.12
C PRO A 278 -13.12 -7.83 8.83
N GLU A 279 -13.00 -8.44 10.01
CA GLU A 279 -11.77 -8.45 10.83
C GLU A 279 -10.58 -9.19 10.18
N LYS A 280 -10.83 -9.98 9.13
CA LYS A 280 -9.79 -10.71 8.38
C LYS A 280 -9.45 -10.05 7.04
N VAL A 281 -10.15 -9.00 6.64
CA VAL A 281 -9.95 -8.36 5.34
C VAL A 281 -8.58 -7.70 5.22
N ILE A 282 -8.19 -6.85 6.18
CA ILE A 282 -6.92 -6.11 6.10
C ILE A 282 -5.72 -7.07 6.01
N PRO A 283 -5.57 -8.09 6.89
CA PRO A 283 -4.49 -9.07 6.78
C PRO A 283 -4.47 -9.81 5.43
N LEU A 284 -5.65 -10.15 4.90
CA LEU A 284 -5.75 -10.80 3.60
C LEU A 284 -5.30 -9.88 2.45
N VAL A 285 -5.70 -8.61 2.47
CA VAL A 285 -5.27 -7.62 1.47
C VAL A 285 -3.76 -7.41 1.54
N GLU A 286 -3.17 -7.29 2.72
CA GLU A 286 -1.71 -7.18 2.88
C GLU A 286 -0.98 -8.38 2.28
N ARG A 287 -1.50 -9.59 2.48
CA ARG A 287 -0.90 -10.79 1.88
C ARG A 287 -1.02 -10.81 0.36
N ILE A 288 -2.16 -10.38 -0.19
CA ILE A 288 -2.33 -10.25 -1.65
C ILE A 288 -1.30 -9.25 -2.21
N LEU A 289 -1.06 -8.14 -1.52
CA LEU A 289 -0.08 -7.13 -1.93
C LEU A 289 1.35 -7.66 -1.88
N GLU A 290 1.73 -8.35 -0.80
CA GLU A 290 3.03 -9.01 -0.68
C GLU A 290 3.24 -10.03 -1.80
N TRP A 291 2.21 -10.82 -2.10
CA TRP A 291 2.25 -11.74 -3.22
C TRP A 291 2.47 -11.03 -4.56
N CYS A 292 1.74 -9.93 -4.81
CA CYS A 292 1.91 -9.12 -6.02
C CYS A 292 3.35 -8.60 -6.13
N GLU A 293 3.92 -8.11 -5.04
CA GLU A 293 5.29 -7.60 -5.00
C GLU A 293 6.30 -8.70 -5.34
N ASN A 294 6.09 -9.92 -4.85
CA ASN A 294 7.00 -11.04 -5.10
C ASN A 294 6.85 -11.65 -6.51
N THR A 295 5.71 -11.48 -7.16
CA THR A 295 5.38 -12.26 -8.37
C THR A 295 5.19 -11.42 -9.63
N ALA A 296 4.70 -10.19 -9.50
CA ALA A 296 4.51 -9.30 -10.64
C ALA A 296 5.88 -8.87 -11.20
N GLN A 297 5.92 -8.65 -12.51
CA GLN A 297 7.01 -7.95 -13.16
C GLN A 297 6.80 -6.44 -13.06
N ASP A 298 7.86 -5.68 -13.32
CA ASP A 298 7.83 -4.23 -13.23
C ASP A 298 6.84 -3.61 -14.23
N GLY A 299 5.92 -2.75 -13.75
CA GLY A 299 4.86 -2.17 -14.59
C GLY A 299 3.78 -3.15 -15.06
N GLU A 300 3.89 -4.44 -14.70
CA GLU A 300 2.92 -5.46 -15.06
C GLU A 300 1.66 -5.33 -14.20
N ARG A 301 0.55 -4.90 -14.80
CA ARG A 301 -0.74 -4.83 -14.10
C ARG A 301 -1.19 -6.23 -13.67
N LEU A 302 -1.91 -6.30 -12.56
CA LEU A 302 -2.26 -7.56 -11.92
C LEU A 302 -3.01 -8.56 -12.82
N HIS A 303 -3.89 -8.09 -13.72
CA HIS A 303 -4.55 -8.96 -14.71
C HIS A 303 -3.54 -9.68 -15.63
N LYS A 304 -2.45 -9.02 -16.03
CA LYS A 304 -1.38 -9.60 -16.85
C LYS A 304 -0.53 -10.57 -16.05
N THR A 305 -0.25 -10.26 -14.78
CA THR A 305 0.41 -11.20 -13.87
C THR A 305 -0.41 -12.49 -13.76
N LEU A 306 -1.73 -12.38 -13.58
CA LEU A 306 -2.63 -13.53 -13.56
C LEU A 306 -2.64 -14.29 -14.89
N GLU A 307 -2.71 -13.59 -16.03
CA GLU A 307 -2.63 -14.20 -17.36
C GLU A 307 -1.31 -14.96 -17.58
N ARG A 308 -0.17 -14.36 -17.26
CA ARG A 308 1.16 -14.97 -17.34
C ARG A 308 1.29 -16.22 -16.48
N LEU A 309 0.66 -16.21 -15.31
CA LEU A 309 0.61 -17.38 -14.41
C LEU A 309 -0.44 -18.41 -14.83
N GLY A 310 -1.18 -18.18 -15.93
CA GLY A 310 -2.12 -19.13 -16.51
C GLY A 310 -3.53 -19.07 -15.93
N PHE A 311 -3.90 -18.01 -15.22
CA PHE A 311 -5.25 -17.84 -14.66
C PHE A 311 -6.29 -17.29 -15.67
N SER A 312 -5.87 -16.92 -16.89
CA SER A 312 -6.74 -16.32 -17.91
C SER A 312 -7.47 -17.32 -18.82
N GLU A 313 -7.03 -18.58 -18.87
CA GLU A 313 -7.53 -19.58 -19.82
C GLU A 313 -8.13 -20.81 -19.12
N ALA A 314 -9.27 -21.26 -19.64
CA ALA A 314 -10.08 -22.32 -19.06
C ALA A 314 -9.49 -23.74 -19.24
N GLU A 315 -8.28 -23.89 -19.77
CA GLU A 315 -7.67 -25.22 -20.00
C GLU A 315 -6.44 -25.53 -19.13
N LYS A 316 -5.87 -24.55 -18.40
CA LYS A 316 -4.74 -24.78 -17.46
C LYS A 316 -5.17 -24.84 -15.98
N LYS A 317 -6.36 -25.38 -15.77
CA LYS A 317 -7.18 -25.27 -14.56
C LYS A 317 -6.60 -25.90 -13.28
N LYS A 318 -5.64 -26.82 -13.35
CA LYS A 318 -5.15 -27.57 -12.17
C LYS A 318 -3.86 -27.01 -11.56
N GLU A 319 -2.92 -26.56 -12.39
CA GLU A 319 -1.64 -25.98 -11.94
C GLU A 319 -1.82 -24.58 -11.34
N ALA A 320 -2.72 -23.78 -11.91
CA ALA A 320 -3.08 -22.45 -11.39
C ALA A 320 -3.77 -22.54 -10.00
N LEU A 321 -4.61 -23.57 -9.80
CA LEU A 321 -5.21 -23.92 -8.50
C LEU A 321 -4.14 -24.27 -7.46
N VAL A 322 -3.17 -25.10 -7.83
CA VAL A 322 -2.07 -25.52 -6.94
C VAL A 322 -1.14 -24.35 -6.61
N SER A 323 -0.82 -23.50 -7.60
CA SER A 323 -0.02 -22.30 -7.38
C SER A 323 -0.72 -21.35 -6.40
N ALA A 324 -1.95 -20.91 -6.71
CA ALA A 324 -2.74 -20.05 -5.84
C ALA A 324 -2.92 -20.64 -4.44
N ALA A 325 -3.24 -21.94 -4.32
CA ALA A 325 -3.41 -22.59 -3.02
C ALA A 325 -2.10 -22.70 -2.23
N ALA A 326 -0.97 -23.00 -2.88
CA ALA A 326 0.36 -23.03 -2.25
C ALA A 326 0.78 -21.64 -1.75
N MET A 327 0.40 -20.57 -2.45
CA MET A 327 0.73 -19.18 -2.09
C MET A 327 0.09 -18.73 -0.77
N PHE A 328 -0.97 -19.40 -0.31
CA PHE A 328 -1.65 -19.11 0.94
C PHE A 328 -1.59 -20.28 1.95
N GLU A 329 -0.77 -21.30 1.69
CA GLU A 329 -0.66 -22.53 2.50
C GLU A 329 -0.14 -22.26 3.93
N HIS A 330 0.56 -21.14 4.14
CA HIS A 330 1.09 -20.69 5.43
C HIS A 330 0.32 -19.52 6.06
N THR A 331 -0.86 -19.17 5.55
CA THR A 331 -1.67 -18.11 6.16
C THR A 331 -2.43 -18.63 7.37
N ASP A 332 -1.95 -18.33 8.58
CA ASP A 332 -2.66 -18.58 9.84
C ASP A 332 -3.77 -17.54 10.07
N ILE A 333 -4.56 -17.29 9.02
CA ILE A 333 -5.77 -16.48 9.07
C ILE A 333 -6.89 -17.49 9.28
N GLY A 334 -7.04 -17.94 10.53
CA GLY A 334 -7.87 -19.09 10.93
C GLY A 334 -9.17 -19.31 10.15
N ASP A 335 -9.48 -20.61 9.98
CA ASP A 335 -10.35 -21.26 8.99
C ASP A 335 -9.54 -21.85 7.82
N ASP A 336 -9.93 -23.03 7.35
CA ASP A 336 -9.33 -23.78 6.24
C ASP A 336 -9.45 -23.02 4.89
N MET A 337 -8.66 -21.94 4.78
CA MET A 337 -8.72 -20.97 3.69
C MET A 337 -8.20 -21.58 2.39
N ARG A 338 -7.26 -22.53 2.47
CA ARG A 338 -6.82 -23.33 1.32
C ARG A 338 -8.00 -24.06 0.69
N SER A 339 -8.76 -24.86 1.45
CA SER A 339 -9.91 -25.56 0.88
C SER A 339 -11.01 -24.63 0.43
N ARG A 340 -11.18 -23.45 1.07
CA ARG A 340 -12.13 -22.43 0.59
C ARG A 340 -11.66 -21.81 -0.73
N LEU A 341 -10.39 -21.45 -0.86
CA LEU A 341 -9.78 -20.92 -2.08
C LEU A 341 -9.85 -21.95 -3.20
N GLU A 342 -9.46 -23.20 -2.96
CA GLU A 342 -9.56 -24.29 -3.94
C GLU A 342 -11.00 -24.49 -4.41
N ARG A 343 -11.98 -24.49 -3.48
CA ARG A 343 -13.40 -24.56 -3.83
C ARG A 343 -13.88 -23.34 -4.62
N THR A 344 -13.49 -22.13 -4.21
CA THR A 344 -13.91 -20.88 -4.86
C THR A 344 -13.32 -20.78 -6.26
N LEU A 345 -12.03 -21.04 -6.41
CA LEU A 345 -11.37 -21.12 -7.71
C LEU A 345 -12.01 -22.21 -8.59
N ALA A 346 -12.25 -23.41 -8.05
CA ALA A 346 -12.91 -24.47 -8.81
C ALA A 346 -14.33 -24.09 -9.25
N ARG A 347 -15.09 -23.34 -8.43
CA ARG A 347 -16.40 -22.77 -8.81
C ARG A 347 -16.25 -21.68 -9.89
N SER A 348 -15.34 -20.72 -9.69
CA SER A 348 -15.06 -19.63 -10.64
C SER A 348 -14.63 -20.15 -12.01
N PHE A 349 -13.90 -21.27 -12.05
CA PHE A 349 -13.48 -21.94 -13.29
C PHE A 349 -14.46 -23.00 -13.80
N GLY A 350 -15.62 -23.20 -13.17
CA GLY A 350 -16.61 -24.19 -13.59
C GLY A 350 -16.15 -25.65 -13.51
N LEU A 351 -15.14 -25.95 -12.69
CA LEU A 351 -14.61 -27.30 -12.46
C LEU A 351 -15.51 -28.15 -11.55
N VAL A 352 -16.25 -27.50 -10.64
CA VAL A 352 -17.24 -28.17 -9.80
C VAL A 352 -18.55 -28.29 -10.58
N ARG A 353 -18.60 -29.20 -11.57
CA ARG A 353 -19.90 -29.63 -12.11
C ARG A 353 -20.65 -30.46 -11.05
N MET A 354 -21.93 -30.12 -10.91
CA MET A 354 -22.94 -30.63 -9.98
C MET A 354 -22.77 -32.09 -9.54
N ARG A 355 -22.55 -32.30 -8.23
CA ARG A 355 -22.69 -33.61 -7.56
C ARG A 355 -24.14 -34.14 -7.52
N SER A 356 -25.09 -33.47 -8.19
CA SER A 356 -26.53 -33.74 -8.09
C SER A 356 -27.16 -34.44 -9.29
N GLU A 357 -26.42 -34.83 -10.33
CA GLU A 357 -26.99 -35.55 -11.51
C GLU A 357 -26.70 -37.06 -11.54
N VAL A 358 -26.27 -37.67 -10.44
CA VAL A 358 -26.12 -39.14 -10.34
C VAL A 358 -26.89 -39.68 -9.13
N ARG A 359 -28.20 -39.43 -9.11
CA ARG A 359 -29.21 -40.27 -8.44
C ARG A 359 -30.51 -40.13 -9.22
N GLY A 360 -30.67 -41.00 -10.21
CA GLY A 360 -31.83 -41.16 -11.08
C GLY A 360 -31.60 -42.36 -11.95
#